data_AF-A0A2J7Q3I5-F1
#
_entry.id   AF-A0A2J7Q3I5-F1
#
_cell.length_a   1.000
_cell.length_b   1.000
_cell.length_c   1.000
_cell.angle_alpha   90.00
_cell.angle_beta   90.00
_cell.angle_gamma   90.00
#
_symmetry.space_group_name_H-M   'P 1'
#
loop_
_entity.id
_entity.type
_entity.pdbx_description
1 polymer ?
#
loop_
_entity_poly.entity_id
_entity_poly.type
_entity_poly.pdbx_seq_one_letter_code
_entity_poly.pdbx_strand_id
1 'polypeptide(L)'
;MRQIQNTFYCFSKRRGRGYPKPTCLVSPKENWLPIGKLGLSMKLVGNLHHDCTYFKYEHNTNYQQIQKRFLEAVESLNPDNIVAIINEHPYHVDTLIQLSDLCKMSEDLQMAAQLNERALYCLECAFHPLFNMAKGNCRLDYRRQENRALFITLFKHLTFVGQRACYRTALEICRLLLSLDPEEDPLGVILCIDFYALRSMKYEWLICAYEEWEPVRNVSQLPNFAFSVAMAYFQLDEDPESENKLVSNDLLQKALIMFPGVLLPLLDKCSVQPDSRVSSHPFFTTKAMMSQSPSLSQLIQLYICRNYHLWKECGMLDWLERNVHVVLDRVDECDQFVAECEEKRKRRYQKTPRNILRHIILSDMKEVKATLTEDSEGPILSYDPLPPLDSVNLYVRPQQPKMYEHSNVFTVFFRSLLPNFNINEPAPAVDGLQLMNDAGGGEEAEGAAAARVDLARSVTSLLDAMRDLLANVRLQPDIPNDADVDEDSED
;
A
#
# COMPACT_ATOMS: atom_id res chain seq x y z
N MET A 1 -1.00 -25.48 -2.88
CA MET A 1 -0.47 -24.79 -1.70
C MET A 1 -0.94 -25.54 -0.46
N ARG A 2 -0.04 -26.20 0.27
CA ARG A 2 -0.41 -26.78 1.56
C ARG A 2 -0.49 -25.64 2.57
N GLN A 3 -1.53 -25.62 3.40
CA GLN A 3 -1.81 -24.51 4.32
C GLN A 3 -0.67 -24.34 5.33
N ILE A 4 0.09 -23.26 5.21
CA ILE A 4 0.90 -22.76 6.32
C ILE A 4 -0.09 -22.12 7.32
N GLN A 5 -0.34 -22.81 8.43
CA GLN A 5 -1.36 -22.44 9.43
C GLN A 5 -1.20 -20.98 9.90
N ASN A 6 -2.25 -20.18 9.79
CA ASN A 6 -2.30 -18.82 10.34
C ASN A 6 -2.76 -18.90 11.81
N THR A 7 -2.02 -18.28 12.73
CA THR A 7 -2.39 -18.27 14.15
C THR A 7 -2.95 -16.90 14.51
N PHE A 8 -4.27 -16.76 14.48
CA PHE A 8 -4.96 -15.56 14.97
C PHE A 8 -5.35 -15.73 16.43
N TYR A 9 -5.02 -14.74 17.27
CA TYR A 9 -5.50 -14.67 18.66
C TYR A 9 -6.79 -13.84 18.70
N CYS A 10 -7.89 -14.45 19.12
CA CYS A 10 -9.16 -13.73 19.35
C CYS A 10 -9.10 -12.98 20.69
N PHE A 11 -9.40 -11.69 20.69
CA PHE A 11 -9.51 -10.91 21.93
C PHE A 11 -10.88 -11.13 22.57
N SER A 12 -10.93 -11.77 23.74
CA SER A 12 -12.13 -11.94 24.55
C SER A 12 -11.98 -11.14 25.86
N LYS A 13 -12.67 -10.01 26.00
CA LYS A 13 -12.89 -9.36 27.31
C LYS A 13 -14.28 -9.71 27.87
N ARG A 14 -14.32 -9.75 29.21
CA ARG A 14 -15.23 -10.43 30.16
C ARG A 14 -16.75 -10.28 30.00
N ARG A 15 -17.45 -11.23 30.66
CA ARG A 15 -18.89 -11.61 30.75
C ARG A 15 -19.87 -10.50 31.23
N GLY A 16 -20.91 -10.20 30.44
CA GLY A 16 -22.08 -9.36 30.74
C GLY A 16 -22.93 -9.05 29.49
N ARG A 17 -24.21 -9.47 29.52
CA ARG A 17 -25.35 -9.32 28.56
C ARG A 17 -25.13 -8.66 27.17
N GLY A 18 -25.38 -9.45 26.11
CA GLY A 18 -25.65 -8.98 24.73
C GLY A 18 -24.41 -8.89 23.85
N TYR A 19 -23.74 -10.02 23.57
CA TYR A 19 -22.41 -9.97 22.96
C TYR A 19 -22.41 -9.60 21.47
N PRO A 20 -21.65 -8.56 21.05
CA PRO A 20 -21.15 -8.47 19.68
C PRO A 20 -20.26 -9.70 19.39
N LYS A 21 -20.23 -10.14 18.12
CA LYS A 21 -19.35 -11.25 17.69
C LYS A 21 -17.90 -10.95 18.15
N PRO A 22 -17.14 -11.94 18.64
CA PRO A 22 -15.74 -11.73 18.99
C PRO A 22 -15.00 -11.22 17.75
N THR A 23 -14.37 -10.06 17.86
CA THR A 23 -13.55 -9.50 16.79
C THR A 23 -12.12 -10.01 16.90
N CYS A 24 -11.51 -10.17 15.74
CA CYS A 24 -10.19 -10.72 15.53
C CYS A 24 -9.27 -9.72 14.82
N LEU A 25 -9.82 -8.84 13.98
CA LEU A 25 -9.04 -7.88 13.22
C LEU A 25 -8.84 -6.57 13.98
N VAL A 26 -9.91 -6.04 14.59
CA VAL A 26 -9.88 -4.76 15.31
C VAL A 26 -10.70 -4.85 16.59
N SER A 27 -10.21 -4.23 17.66
CA SER A 27 -10.98 -4.04 18.89
C SER A 27 -11.84 -2.78 18.75
N PRO A 28 -13.18 -2.86 18.88
CA PRO A 28 -14.02 -1.67 18.85
C PRO A 28 -13.65 -0.73 20.00
N LYS A 29 -13.65 0.58 19.74
CA LYS A 29 -13.36 1.61 20.74
C LYS A 29 -14.63 1.99 21.48
N GLU A 30 -14.48 2.41 22.73
CA GLU A 30 -15.62 2.75 23.62
C GLU A 30 -16.45 3.92 23.10
N ASN A 31 -15.82 4.85 22.36
CA ASN A 31 -16.46 6.01 21.75
C ASN A 31 -17.16 5.72 20.42
N TRP A 32 -17.18 4.47 19.95
CA TRP A 32 -17.87 4.12 18.71
C TRP A 32 -19.35 3.89 18.96
N LEU A 33 -20.19 4.43 18.08
CA LEU A 33 -21.62 4.20 18.11
C LEU A 33 -21.94 2.69 18.03
N PRO A 34 -23.03 2.22 18.66
CA PRO A 34 -23.44 0.84 18.48
C PRO A 34 -23.76 0.54 17.01
N ILE A 35 -23.25 -0.58 16.50
CA ILE A 35 -23.57 -1.01 15.14
C ILE A 35 -25.04 -1.47 15.10
N GLY A 36 -25.84 -0.73 14.34
CA GLY A 36 -27.22 -1.11 13.99
C GLY A 36 -27.28 -2.07 12.79
N LYS A 37 -28.40 -2.05 12.07
CA LYS A 37 -28.54 -2.78 10.79
C LYS A 37 -27.72 -2.07 9.72
N LEU A 38 -26.48 -2.49 9.51
CA LEU A 38 -25.57 -1.92 8.51
C LEU A 38 -26.12 -2.01 7.08
N GLY A 39 -26.88 -3.07 6.77
CA GLY A 39 -27.25 -3.39 5.39
C GLY A 39 -26.12 -4.03 4.56
N LEU A 40 -24.99 -4.30 5.21
CA LEU A 40 -23.87 -5.09 4.71
C LEU A 40 -23.88 -6.47 5.36
N SER A 41 -23.73 -7.53 4.56
CA SER A 41 -23.63 -8.91 5.02
C SER A 41 -22.71 -9.73 4.11
N MET A 42 -22.32 -10.93 4.53
CA MET A 42 -21.56 -11.86 3.70
C MET A 42 -22.35 -13.15 3.49
N LYS A 43 -22.35 -13.65 2.26
CA LYS A 43 -23.04 -14.87 1.85
C LYS A 43 -22.04 -15.92 1.37
N LEU A 44 -22.35 -17.18 1.70
CA LEU A 44 -21.71 -18.35 1.11
C LEU A 44 -22.14 -18.49 -0.36
N VAL A 45 -21.19 -18.43 -1.29
CA VAL A 45 -21.44 -18.62 -2.73
C VAL A 45 -21.50 -20.11 -3.07
N GLY A 46 -20.62 -20.91 -2.47
CA GLY A 46 -20.57 -22.35 -2.65
C GLY A 46 -19.30 -22.96 -2.08
N ASN A 47 -19.31 -24.29 -1.93
CA ASN A 47 -18.13 -25.10 -1.66
C ASN A 47 -17.73 -25.78 -2.98
N LEU A 48 -16.57 -25.47 -3.54
CA LEU A 48 -16.06 -26.19 -4.71
C LEU A 48 -14.53 -26.14 -4.78
N HIS A 49 -13.98 -27.29 -5.15
CA HIS A 49 -12.57 -27.62 -5.38
C HIS A 49 -11.59 -27.40 -4.18
N HIS A 50 -10.85 -28.45 -3.84
CA HIS A 50 -9.71 -28.43 -2.90
C HIS A 50 -10.00 -27.91 -1.47
N ASP A 51 -11.12 -28.30 -0.84
CA ASP A 51 -11.49 -27.91 0.53
C ASP A 51 -11.59 -26.39 0.80
N CYS A 52 -11.77 -25.61 -0.27
CA CYS A 52 -11.95 -24.16 -0.21
C CYS A 52 -13.43 -23.76 -0.22
N THR A 53 -13.75 -22.69 0.50
CA THR A 53 -15.11 -22.13 0.61
C THR A 53 -15.13 -20.71 0.07
N TYR A 54 -16.03 -20.44 -0.86
CA TYR A 54 -16.14 -19.14 -1.52
C TYR A 54 -17.25 -18.30 -0.92
N PHE A 55 -16.93 -17.04 -0.65
CA PHE A 55 -17.85 -16.06 -0.08
C PHE A 55 -17.97 -14.84 -0.98
N LYS A 56 -18.97 -14.01 -0.71
CA LYS A 56 -19.07 -12.65 -1.24
C LYS A 56 -19.80 -11.76 -0.25
N TYR A 57 -19.52 -10.46 -0.30
CA TYR A 57 -20.39 -9.49 0.36
C TYR A 57 -21.72 -9.35 -0.38
N GLU A 58 -22.75 -8.91 0.34
CA GLU A 58 -24.07 -8.58 -0.20
C GLU A 58 -24.57 -7.31 0.48
N HIS A 59 -25.01 -6.37 -0.35
CA HIS A 59 -25.55 -5.07 0.07
C HIS A 59 -27.07 -5.10 -0.06
N ASN A 60 -27.80 -4.77 1.01
CA ASN A 60 -29.25 -4.64 0.94
C ASN A 60 -29.65 -3.36 0.19
N THR A 61 -30.95 -3.18 -0.07
CA THR A 61 -31.47 -2.03 -0.83
C THR A 61 -31.07 -0.68 -0.21
N ASN A 62 -31.08 -0.57 1.12
CA ASN A 62 -30.69 0.66 1.82
C ASN A 62 -29.20 0.98 1.62
N TYR A 63 -28.31 0.00 1.83
CA TYR A 63 -26.87 0.17 1.59
C TYR A 63 -26.59 0.50 0.12
N GLN A 64 -27.32 -0.12 -0.81
CA GLN A 64 -27.21 0.21 -2.23
C GLN A 64 -27.59 1.66 -2.55
N GLN A 65 -28.58 2.24 -1.88
CA GLN A 65 -28.94 3.65 -2.05
C GLN A 65 -27.83 4.57 -1.53
N ILE A 66 -27.28 4.27 -0.36
CA ILE A 66 -26.17 5.03 0.24
C ILE A 66 -24.93 4.94 -0.66
N GLN A 67 -24.60 3.76 -1.16
CA GLN A 67 -23.48 3.55 -2.08
C GLN A 67 -23.65 4.37 -3.37
N LYS A 68 -24.85 4.43 -3.94
CA LYS A 68 -25.11 5.27 -5.14
C LYS A 68 -24.88 6.74 -4.84
N ARG A 69 -25.39 7.25 -3.71
CA ARG A 69 -25.14 8.62 -3.26
C ARG A 69 -23.65 8.89 -3.02
N PHE A 70 -22.91 7.91 -2.50
CA PHE A 70 -21.45 7.99 -2.36
C PHE A 70 -20.74 8.07 -3.72
N LEU A 71 -21.11 7.21 -4.68
CA LEU A 71 -20.53 7.27 -6.03
C LEU A 71 -20.82 8.62 -6.68
N GLU A 72 -22.04 9.13 -6.56
CA GLU A 72 -22.42 10.49 -7.01
C GLU A 72 -21.62 11.58 -6.29
N ALA A 73 -21.37 11.44 -4.99
CA ALA A 73 -20.55 12.38 -4.23
C ALA A 73 -19.10 12.40 -4.72
N VAL A 74 -18.50 11.23 -4.95
CA VAL A 74 -17.15 11.11 -5.53
C VAL A 74 -17.12 11.68 -6.95
N GLU A 75 -18.15 11.47 -7.78
CA GLU A 75 -18.26 12.10 -9.11
C GLU A 75 -18.49 13.60 -9.09
N SER A 76 -19.26 14.09 -8.11
CA SER A 76 -19.47 15.52 -7.91
C SER A 76 -18.16 16.21 -7.53
N LEU A 77 -17.20 15.41 -7.09
CA LEU A 77 -15.90 15.75 -6.53
C LEU A 77 -16.07 16.60 -5.24
N ASN A 78 -17.23 17.19 -4.92
CA ASN A 78 -17.42 18.05 -3.76
C ASN A 78 -17.26 17.25 -2.44
N PRO A 79 -16.25 17.55 -1.62
CA PRO A 79 -15.96 16.76 -0.43
C PRO A 79 -17.00 16.95 0.69
N ASP A 80 -17.77 18.05 0.69
CA ASP A 80 -18.88 18.26 1.64
C ASP A 80 -19.93 17.15 1.51
N ASN A 81 -20.15 16.64 0.30
CA ASN A 81 -21.08 15.54 0.07
C ASN A 81 -20.59 14.24 0.75
N ILE A 82 -19.27 14.01 0.77
CA ILE A 82 -18.66 12.86 1.45
C ILE A 82 -18.80 13.01 2.97
N VAL A 83 -18.58 14.22 3.50
CA VAL A 83 -18.77 14.52 4.93
C VAL A 83 -20.24 14.40 5.35
N ALA A 84 -21.18 14.85 4.52
CA ALA A 84 -22.60 14.68 4.77
C ALA A 84 -22.99 13.20 4.89
N ILE A 85 -22.46 12.35 4.00
CA ILE A 85 -22.71 10.90 4.04
C ILE A 85 -22.12 10.27 5.30
N ILE A 86 -20.90 10.61 5.73
CA ILE A 86 -20.33 9.99 6.94
C ILE A 86 -21.07 10.42 8.21
N ASN A 87 -21.53 11.67 8.27
CA ASN A 87 -22.28 12.17 9.42
C ASN A 87 -23.66 11.50 9.54
N GLU A 88 -24.31 11.18 8.41
CA GLU A 88 -25.59 10.46 8.38
C GLU A 88 -25.42 8.94 8.51
N HIS A 89 -24.34 8.39 7.95
CA HIS A 89 -24.06 6.97 7.83
C HIS A 89 -22.61 6.65 8.26
N PRO A 90 -22.29 6.71 9.57
CA PRO A 90 -20.91 6.65 10.10
C PRO A 90 -20.21 5.29 9.91
N TYR A 91 -20.92 4.30 9.36
CA TYR A 91 -20.43 2.95 9.11
C TYR A 91 -20.46 2.55 7.63
N HIS A 92 -20.69 3.50 6.70
CA HIS A 92 -20.57 3.24 5.27
C HIS A 92 -19.09 3.02 4.90
N VAL A 93 -18.75 1.83 4.41
CA VAL A 93 -17.35 1.35 4.30
C VAL A 93 -16.55 2.20 3.32
N ASP A 94 -17.05 2.42 2.11
CA ASP A 94 -16.27 3.13 1.09
C ASP A 94 -16.07 4.62 1.43
N THR A 95 -17.04 5.23 2.13
CA THR A 95 -16.89 6.60 2.66
C THR A 95 -15.79 6.66 3.71
N LEU A 96 -15.73 5.69 4.63
CA LEU A 96 -14.65 5.59 5.62
C LEU A 96 -13.29 5.40 4.96
N ILE A 97 -13.19 4.56 3.92
CA ILE A 97 -11.94 4.34 3.16
C ILE A 97 -11.50 5.62 2.45
N GLN A 98 -12.43 6.36 1.85
CA GLN A 98 -12.17 7.60 1.13
C GLN A 98 -11.74 8.72 2.08
N LEU A 99 -12.43 8.90 3.21
CA LEU A 99 -12.08 9.89 4.24
C LEU A 99 -10.75 9.56 4.92
N SER A 100 -10.43 8.28 5.11
CA SER A 100 -9.13 7.86 5.67
C SER A 100 -7.96 8.41 4.85
N ASP A 101 -8.07 8.39 3.51
CA ASP A 101 -7.02 8.96 2.66
C ASP A 101 -7.01 10.49 2.67
N LEU A 102 -8.18 11.14 2.78
CA LEU A 102 -8.26 12.58 2.98
C LEU A 102 -7.54 13.00 4.27
N CYS A 103 -7.75 12.29 5.38
CA CYS A 103 -7.02 12.51 6.62
C CYS A 103 -5.51 12.27 6.47
N LYS A 104 -5.09 11.22 5.75
CA LYS A 104 -3.65 10.97 5.48
C LYS A 104 -2.99 12.16 4.76
N MET A 105 -3.67 12.72 3.75
CA MET A 105 -3.16 13.85 2.98
C MET A 105 -3.07 15.13 3.81
N SER A 106 -4.02 15.35 4.73
CA SER A 106 -4.00 16.46 5.69
C SER A 106 -3.04 16.26 6.88
N GLU A 107 -2.25 15.18 6.85
CA GLU A 107 -1.30 14.74 7.88
C GLU A 107 -1.94 14.30 9.22
N ASP A 108 -3.26 14.09 9.25
CA ASP A 108 -3.94 13.48 10.40
C ASP A 108 -3.94 11.95 10.29
N LEU A 109 -2.75 11.37 10.52
CA LEU A 109 -2.54 9.92 10.46
C LEU A 109 -3.32 9.17 11.54
N GLN A 110 -3.57 9.82 12.69
CA GLN A 110 -4.32 9.21 13.78
C GLN A 110 -5.76 9.00 13.34
N MET A 111 -6.47 10.04 12.91
CA MET A 111 -7.85 9.93 12.43
C MET A 111 -7.95 9.00 11.23
N ALA A 112 -7.00 9.08 10.30
CA ALA A 112 -6.95 8.16 9.16
C ALA A 112 -6.94 6.68 9.57
N ALA A 113 -6.10 6.33 10.55
CA ALA A 113 -6.05 4.97 11.10
C ALA A 113 -7.37 4.58 11.78
N GLN A 114 -8.01 5.48 12.53
CA GLN A 114 -9.29 5.20 13.20
C GLN A 114 -10.43 4.95 12.20
N LEU A 115 -10.49 5.73 11.12
CA LEU A 115 -11.46 5.54 10.04
C LEU A 115 -11.28 4.19 9.35
N ASN A 116 -10.03 3.80 9.08
CA ASN A 116 -9.72 2.51 8.47
C ASN A 116 -10.01 1.33 9.43
N GLU A 117 -9.70 1.47 10.73
CA GLU A 117 -10.08 0.51 11.78
C GLU A 117 -11.60 0.34 11.86
N ARG A 118 -12.36 1.45 11.79
CA ARG A 118 -13.82 1.42 11.79
C ARG A 118 -14.39 0.73 10.54
N ALA A 119 -13.82 0.99 9.37
CA ALA A 119 -14.20 0.29 8.13
C ALA A 119 -13.97 -1.23 8.24
N LEU A 120 -12.81 -1.63 8.81
CA LEU A 120 -12.48 -3.03 8.98
C LEU A 120 -13.42 -3.73 9.97
N TYR A 121 -13.80 -3.02 11.04
CA TYR A 121 -14.78 -3.50 12.00
C TYR A 121 -16.17 -3.71 11.37
N CYS A 122 -16.63 -2.81 10.49
CA CYS A 122 -17.88 -3.01 9.73
C CYS A 122 -17.84 -4.29 8.88
N LEU A 123 -16.74 -4.46 8.14
CA LEU A 123 -16.53 -5.59 7.24
C LEU A 123 -16.47 -6.92 8.02
N GLU A 124 -15.83 -6.92 9.19
CA GLU A 124 -15.74 -8.06 10.09
C GLU A 124 -17.10 -8.43 10.70
N CYS A 125 -17.89 -7.43 11.11
CA CYS A 125 -19.23 -7.66 11.65
C CYS A 125 -20.15 -8.36 10.64
N ALA A 126 -19.95 -8.06 9.36
CA ALA A 126 -20.68 -8.64 8.24
C ALA A 126 -20.25 -10.08 7.87
N PHE A 127 -19.16 -10.62 8.45
CA PHE A 127 -18.71 -11.98 8.13
C PHE A 127 -19.78 -13.05 8.36
N HIS A 128 -19.84 -13.97 7.40
CA HIS A 128 -20.66 -15.17 7.50
C HIS A 128 -20.12 -16.05 8.64
N PRO A 129 -20.95 -16.75 9.43
CA PRO A 129 -20.47 -17.58 10.54
C PRO A 129 -19.45 -18.68 10.14
N LEU A 130 -19.48 -19.11 8.88
CA LEU A 130 -18.53 -20.09 8.33
C LEU A 130 -17.24 -19.46 7.76
N PHE A 131 -17.18 -18.13 7.65
CA PHE A 131 -15.98 -17.43 7.20
C PHE A 131 -14.96 -17.40 8.33
N ASN A 132 -13.99 -18.32 8.27
CA ASN A 132 -12.91 -18.42 9.25
C ASN A 132 -11.58 -18.05 8.60
N MET A 133 -11.12 -16.83 8.87
CA MET A 133 -9.86 -16.27 8.36
C MET A 133 -8.61 -17.07 8.79
N ALA A 134 -8.66 -17.76 9.94
CA ALA A 134 -7.52 -18.50 10.45
C ALA A 134 -7.27 -19.83 9.70
N LYS A 135 -8.29 -20.39 9.06
CA LYS A 135 -8.17 -21.66 8.34
C LYS A 135 -7.44 -21.53 7.00
N GLY A 136 -7.35 -20.32 6.43
CA GLY A 136 -6.72 -20.10 5.13
C GLY A 136 -7.45 -20.78 3.94
N ASN A 137 -8.70 -21.22 4.12
CA ASN A 137 -9.51 -21.88 3.09
C ASN A 137 -10.72 -21.05 2.62
N CYS A 138 -10.89 -19.83 3.13
CA CYS A 138 -11.92 -18.91 2.68
C CYS A 138 -11.41 -18.10 1.48
N ARG A 139 -12.24 -17.96 0.45
CA ARG A 139 -11.91 -17.24 -0.80
C ARG A 139 -12.90 -16.12 -1.09
N LEU A 140 -12.38 -15.03 -1.64
CA LEU A 140 -13.17 -13.89 -2.13
C LEU A 140 -12.67 -13.50 -3.52
N ASP A 141 -13.59 -13.46 -4.48
CA ASP A 141 -13.28 -13.04 -5.85
C ASP A 141 -13.13 -11.51 -5.91
N TYR A 142 -11.92 -11.01 -6.19
CA TYR A 142 -11.63 -9.57 -6.26
C TYR A 142 -12.29 -8.87 -7.47
N ARG A 143 -12.74 -9.63 -8.48
CA ARG A 143 -13.49 -9.06 -9.61
C ARG A 143 -14.83 -8.50 -9.18
N ARG A 144 -15.41 -8.98 -8.08
CA ARG A 144 -16.65 -8.46 -7.51
C ARG A 144 -16.40 -7.17 -6.75
N GLN A 145 -17.06 -6.09 -7.16
CA GLN A 145 -16.89 -4.77 -6.58
C GLN A 145 -17.09 -4.77 -5.06
N GLU A 146 -18.13 -5.46 -4.58
CA GLU A 146 -18.47 -5.55 -3.16
C GLU A 146 -17.42 -6.27 -2.30
N ASN A 147 -16.56 -7.11 -2.90
CA ASN A 147 -15.50 -7.80 -2.18
C ASN A 147 -14.24 -6.95 -2.00
N ARG A 148 -14.00 -5.97 -2.89
CA ARG A 148 -12.74 -5.22 -2.94
C ARG A 148 -12.47 -4.43 -1.67
N ALA A 149 -13.53 -3.91 -1.03
CA ALA A 149 -13.43 -3.15 0.20
C ALA A 149 -12.63 -3.91 1.28
N LEU A 150 -12.85 -5.22 1.47
CA LEU A 150 -12.09 -5.99 2.46
C LEU A 150 -10.59 -6.04 2.14
N PHE A 151 -10.23 -6.32 0.89
CA PHE A 151 -8.82 -6.35 0.48
C PHE A 151 -8.15 -4.99 0.68
N ILE A 152 -8.82 -3.91 0.26
CA ILE A 152 -8.29 -2.54 0.32
C ILE A 152 -8.14 -2.11 1.78
N THR A 153 -9.16 -2.28 2.61
CA THR A 153 -9.11 -1.92 4.03
C THR A 153 -8.07 -2.73 4.79
N LEU A 154 -7.93 -4.04 4.51
CA LEU A 154 -6.88 -4.88 5.09
C LEU A 154 -5.48 -4.40 4.67
N PHE A 155 -5.27 -4.06 3.39
CA PHE A 155 -3.98 -3.56 2.92
C PHE A 155 -3.65 -2.20 3.54
N LYS A 156 -4.62 -1.28 3.62
CA LYS A 156 -4.43 -0.01 4.33
C LYS A 156 -4.13 -0.25 5.82
N HIS A 157 -4.83 -1.18 6.47
CA HIS A 157 -4.56 -1.53 7.86
C HIS A 157 -3.14 -2.10 8.04
N LEU A 158 -2.70 -2.96 7.12
CA LEU A 158 -1.33 -3.47 7.04
C LEU A 158 -0.30 -2.33 7.03
N THR A 159 -0.53 -1.27 6.23
CA THR A 159 0.39 -0.12 6.18
C THR A 159 0.49 0.59 7.54
N PHE A 160 -0.64 0.88 8.20
CA PHE A 160 -0.64 1.51 9.54
C PHE A 160 0.02 0.63 10.61
N VAL A 161 -0.27 -0.67 10.62
CA VAL A 161 0.33 -1.64 11.56
C VAL A 161 1.84 -1.74 11.33
N GLY A 162 2.28 -1.74 10.07
CA GLY A 162 3.69 -1.76 9.70
C GLY A 162 4.45 -0.49 10.12
N GLN A 163 3.84 0.68 9.98
CA GLN A 163 4.41 1.97 10.43
C GLN A 163 4.59 2.02 11.95
N ARG A 164 3.73 1.33 12.71
CA ARG A 164 3.85 1.17 14.17
C ARG A 164 4.82 0.07 14.60
N ALA A 165 5.61 -0.47 13.68
CA ALA A 165 6.57 -1.56 13.91
C ALA A 165 5.96 -2.86 14.46
N CYS A 166 4.65 -3.08 14.28
CA CYS A 166 3.99 -4.33 14.64
C CYS A 166 4.18 -5.38 13.53
N TYR A 167 5.43 -5.69 13.19
CA TYR A 167 5.78 -6.47 11.98
C TYR A 167 5.23 -7.89 11.98
N ARG A 168 5.13 -8.53 13.15
CA ARG A 168 4.52 -9.86 13.25
C ARG A 168 3.03 -9.84 12.90
N THR A 169 2.29 -8.85 13.39
CA THR A 169 0.87 -8.67 13.03
C THR A 169 0.72 -8.33 11.56
N ALA A 170 1.59 -7.45 11.04
CA ALA A 170 1.62 -7.11 9.62
C ALA A 170 1.85 -8.36 8.74
N LEU A 171 2.77 -9.25 9.12
CA LEU A 171 3.00 -10.52 8.42
C LEU A 171 1.73 -11.39 8.37
N GLU A 172 1.00 -11.53 9.48
CA GLU A 172 -0.25 -12.29 9.51
C GLU A 172 -1.35 -11.65 8.64
N ILE A 173 -1.39 -10.31 8.54
CA ILE A 173 -2.30 -9.61 7.62
C ILE A 173 -1.90 -9.88 6.16
N CYS A 174 -0.61 -9.88 5.82
CA CYS A 174 -0.14 -10.25 4.48
C CYS A 174 -0.59 -11.67 4.12
N ARG A 175 -0.44 -12.62 5.05
CA ARG A 175 -0.86 -14.01 4.87
C ARG A 175 -2.37 -14.12 4.72
N LEU A 176 -3.15 -13.34 5.46
CA LEU A 176 -4.60 -13.26 5.31
C LEU A 176 -4.97 -12.78 3.90
N LEU A 177 -4.43 -11.64 3.47
CA LEU A 177 -4.70 -11.06 2.15
C LEU A 177 -4.39 -12.04 1.03
N LEU A 178 -3.21 -12.67 1.05
CA LEU A 178 -2.85 -13.72 0.09
C LEU A 178 -3.80 -14.92 0.16
N SER A 179 -4.29 -15.30 1.35
CA SER A 179 -5.21 -16.43 1.45
C SER A 179 -6.60 -16.18 0.86
N LEU A 180 -7.02 -14.92 0.72
CA LEU A 180 -8.33 -14.57 0.15
C LEU A 180 -8.38 -14.84 -1.36
N ASP A 181 -7.27 -14.57 -2.06
CA ASP A 181 -7.09 -14.80 -3.49
C ASP A 181 -5.61 -15.15 -3.80
N PRO A 182 -5.20 -16.41 -3.53
CA PRO A 182 -3.80 -16.81 -3.56
C PRO A 182 -3.23 -16.97 -4.98
N GLU A 183 -4.09 -17.13 -5.97
CA GLU A 183 -3.67 -17.27 -7.37
C GLU A 183 -3.34 -15.90 -7.94
N GLU A 184 -4.30 -14.97 -7.90
CA GLU A 184 -4.16 -13.67 -8.56
C GLU A 184 -3.37 -12.63 -7.75
N ASP A 185 -3.37 -12.73 -6.41
CA ASP A 185 -2.80 -11.70 -5.50
C ASP A 185 -3.12 -10.27 -6.00
N PRO A 186 -4.41 -9.86 -5.94
CA PRO A 186 -4.91 -8.69 -6.67
C PRO A 186 -4.29 -7.36 -6.23
N LEU A 187 -3.71 -7.32 -5.02
CA LEU A 187 -3.04 -6.16 -4.43
C LEU A 187 -1.51 -6.32 -4.36
N GLY A 188 -0.95 -7.39 -4.95
CA GLY A 188 0.49 -7.62 -5.02
C GLY A 188 1.17 -7.71 -3.65
N VAL A 189 0.52 -8.32 -2.65
CA VAL A 189 1.05 -8.47 -1.28
C VAL A 189 2.36 -9.24 -1.26
N ILE A 190 2.60 -10.10 -2.25
CA ILE A 190 3.89 -10.77 -2.45
C ILE A 190 5.07 -9.78 -2.53
N LEU A 191 4.85 -8.53 -2.92
CA LEU A 191 5.91 -7.51 -3.05
C LEU A 191 6.34 -6.89 -1.72
N CYS A 192 5.69 -7.20 -0.60
CA CYS A 192 6.05 -6.66 0.72
C CYS A 192 6.09 -7.70 1.85
N ILE A 193 5.64 -8.93 1.62
CA ILE A 193 5.55 -9.96 2.66
C ILE A 193 6.94 -10.36 3.20
N ASP A 194 7.96 -10.34 2.36
CA ASP A 194 9.35 -10.62 2.71
C ASP A 194 9.88 -9.64 3.78
N PHE A 195 9.61 -8.35 3.62
CA PHE A 195 10.03 -7.33 4.57
C PHE A 195 9.45 -7.60 5.97
N TYR A 196 8.16 -7.92 6.04
CA TYR A 196 7.52 -8.19 7.33
C TYR A 196 8.02 -9.50 7.94
N ALA A 197 8.36 -10.50 7.13
CA ALA A 197 9.00 -11.73 7.61
C ALA A 197 10.39 -11.46 8.19
N LEU A 198 11.26 -10.73 7.48
CA LEU A 198 12.59 -10.36 7.97
C LEU A 198 12.52 -9.52 9.25
N ARG A 199 11.69 -8.48 9.27
CA ARG A 199 11.54 -7.59 10.44
C ARG A 199 10.90 -8.24 11.65
N SER A 200 10.23 -9.38 11.47
CA SER A 200 9.70 -10.19 12.57
C SER A 200 10.54 -11.42 12.88
N MET A 201 11.75 -11.52 12.30
CA MET A 201 12.70 -12.62 12.46
C MET A 201 12.07 -13.97 12.13
N LYS A 202 11.22 -14.02 11.10
CA LYS A 202 10.59 -15.24 10.58
C LYS A 202 11.33 -15.72 9.34
N TYR A 203 12.64 -15.93 9.52
CA TYR A 203 13.56 -16.32 8.45
C TYR A 203 13.22 -17.70 7.89
N GLU A 204 12.99 -18.69 8.75
CA GLU A 204 12.64 -20.06 8.35
C GLU A 204 11.30 -20.11 7.61
N TRP A 205 10.35 -19.28 8.03
CA TRP A 205 9.07 -19.16 7.33
C TRP A 205 9.26 -18.58 5.92
N LEU A 206 10.09 -17.55 5.77
CA LEU A 206 10.36 -16.93 4.46
C LEU A 206 11.05 -17.91 3.52
N ILE A 207 12.01 -18.69 4.03
CA ILE A 207 12.69 -19.75 3.28
C ILE A 207 11.70 -20.83 2.84
N CYS A 208 10.89 -21.36 3.76
CA CYS A 208 9.85 -22.34 3.43
C CYS A 208 8.87 -21.80 2.36
N ALA A 209 8.46 -20.54 2.49
CA ALA A 209 7.56 -19.90 1.54
C ALA A 209 8.20 -19.74 0.16
N TYR A 210 9.49 -19.37 0.11
CA TYR A 210 10.25 -19.28 -1.14
C TYR A 210 10.31 -20.64 -1.85
N GLU A 211 10.65 -21.71 -1.14
CA GLU A 211 10.75 -23.07 -1.70
C GLU A 211 9.39 -23.58 -2.22
N GLU A 212 8.29 -23.29 -1.52
CA GLU A 212 6.96 -23.67 -1.97
C GLU A 212 6.50 -22.85 -3.19
N TRP A 213 6.85 -21.57 -3.26
CA TRP A 213 6.31 -20.66 -4.28
C TRP A 213 7.17 -20.56 -5.53
N GLU A 214 8.48 -20.82 -5.45
CA GLU A 214 9.39 -20.70 -6.60
C GLU A 214 8.93 -21.52 -7.82
N PRO A 215 8.54 -22.80 -7.71
CA PRO A 215 8.17 -23.61 -8.87
C PRO A 215 6.92 -23.13 -9.61
N VAL A 216 6.04 -22.39 -8.92
CA VAL A 216 4.72 -21.99 -9.45
C VAL A 216 4.66 -20.50 -9.78
N ARG A 217 5.29 -19.65 -8.96
CA ARG A 217 5.23 -18.19 -9.05
C ARG A 217 6.54 -17.55 -9.51
N ASN A 218 7.64 -18.30 -9.60
CA ASN A 218 8.97 -17.79 -9.98
C ASN A 218 9.38 -16.58 -9.13
N VAL A 219 9.26 -16.68 -7.80
CA VAL A 219 9.46 -15.57 -6.87
C VAL A 219 10.90 -15.04 -6.88
N SER A 220 11.88 -15.86 -7.29
CA SER A 220 13.27 -15.45 -7.56
C SER A 220 13.39 -14.36 -8.63
N GLN A 221 12.37 -14.19 -9.47
CA GLN A 221 12.27 -13.13 -10.47
C GLN A 221 11.68 -11.83 -9.89
N LEU A 222 11.44 -11.75 -8.58
CA LEU A 222 11.12 -10.51 -7.89
C LEU A 222 12.32 -10.06 -7.07
N PRO A 223 12.76 -8.78 -7.18
CA PRO A 223 13.91 -8.29 -6.42
C PRO A 223 13.76 -8.52 -4.91
N ASN A 224 12.55 -8.32 -4.37
CA ASN A 224 12.32 -8.48 -2.94
C ASN A 224 12.62 -9.90 -2.46
N PHE A 225 12.11 -10.93 -3.12
CA PHE A 225 12.41 -12.32 -2.74
C PHE A 225 13.86 -12.71 -2.99
N ALA A 226 14.43 -12.33 -4.14
CA ALA A 226 15.80 -12.71 -4.51
C ALA A 226 16.83 -12.26 -3.45
N PHE A 227 16.69 -11.04 -2.95
CA PHE A 227 17.58 -10.53 -1.90
C PHE A 227 17.14 -10.96 -0.49
N SER A 228 15.84 -10.90 -0.17
CA SER A 228 15.37 -11.16 1.19
C SER A 228 15.55 -12.62 1.63
N VAL A 229 15.48 -13.58 0.70
CA VAL A 229 15.75 -14.99 1.02
C VAL A 229 17.24 -15.22 1.27
N ALA A 230 18.12 -14.59 0.49
CA ALA A 230 19.56 -14.63 0.75
C ALA A 230 19.88 -14.07 2.15
N MET A 231 19.24 -12.94 2.51
CA MET A 231 19.36 -12.36 3.86
C MET A 231 18.82 -13.30 4.95
N ALA A 232 17.71 -14.01 4.72
CA ALA A 232 17.17 -14.95 5.69
C ALA A 232 18.14 -16.11 5.97
N TYR A 233 18.77 -16.69 4.93
CA TYR A 233 19.80 -17.71 5.12
C TYR A 233 21.02 -17.16 5.85
N PHE A 234 21.46 -15.93 5.52
CA PHE A 234 22.58 -15.28 6.21
C PHE A 234 22.30 -15.03 7.70
N GLN A 235 21.07 -14.63 8.04
CA GLN A 235 20.69 -14.36 9.44
C GLN A 235 20.51 -15.63 10.28
N LEU A 236 20.27 -16.78 9.64
CA LEU A 236 20.25 -18.10 10.30
C LEU A 236 21.64 -18.75 10.36
N ASP A 237 22.68 -18.07 9.85
CA ASP A 237 24.04 -18.60 9.87
C ASP A 237 24.65 -18.41 11.27
N GLU A 238 24.74 -19.51 12.03
CA GLU A 238 25.42 -19.54 13.33
C GLU A 238 26.92 -19.88 13.21
N ASP A 239 27.37 -20.46 12.07
CA ASP A 239 28.73 -20.98 11.89
C ASP A 239 29.34 -20.53 10.54
N PRO A 240 30.50 -19.84 10.54
CA PRO A 240 31.21 -19.42 9.33
C PRO A 240 31.51 -20.50 8.28
N GLU A 241 31.39 -21.79 8.57
CA GLU A 241 31.54 -22.89 7.59
C GLU A 241 30.23 -23.62 7.26
N SER A 242 29.08 -23.10 7.69
CA SER A 242 27.78 -23.74 7.51
C SER A 242 27.33 -23.82 6.04
N GLU A 243 26.48 -24.79 5.74
CA GLU A 243 25.78 -24.90 4.45
C GLU A 243 24.93 -23.65 4.16
N ASN A 244 24.31 -23.07 5.20
CA ASN A 244 23.50 -21.84 5.09
C ASN A 244 24.32 -20.64 4.60
N LYS A 245 25.60 -20.57 4.97
CA LYS A 245 26.49 -19.52 4.47
C LYS A 245 26.79 -19.65 2.99
N LEU A 246 27.03 -20.88 2.52
CA LEU A 246 27.27 -21.14 1.10
C LEU A 246 26.02 -20.81 0.28
N VAL A 247 24.86 -21.22 0.78
CA VAL A 247 23.56 -20.94 0.16
C VAL A 247 23.27 -19.43 0.12
N SER A 248 23.45 -18.71 1.24
CA SER A 248 23.22 -17.26 1.27
C SER A 248 24.13 -16.50 0.30
N ASN A 249 25.42 -16.83 0.24
CA ASN A 249 26.35 -16.24 -0.73
C ASN A 249 25.91 -16.49 -2.18
N ASP A 250 25.63 -17.75 -2.53
CA ASP A 250 25.18 -18.11 -3.88
C ASP A 250 23.88 -17.39 -4.27
N LEU A 251 22.90 -17.33 -3.36
CA LEU A 251 21.64 -16.61 -3.59
C LEU A 251 21.86 -15.11 -3.76
N LEU A 252 22.70 -14.47 -2.93
CA LEU A 252 23.00 -13.04 -3.06
C LEU A 252 23.71 -12.75 -4.37
N GLN A 253 24.69 -13.56 -4.76
CA GLN A 253 25.40 -13.40 -6.03
C GLN A 253 24.44 -13.54 -7.22
N LYS A 254 23.55 -14.53 -7.19
CA LYS A 254 22.50 -14.71 -8.22
C LYS A 254 21.56 -13.50 -8.26
N ALA A 255 21.17 -12.96 -7.11
CA ALA A 255 20.32 -11.78 -7.02
C ALA A 255 21.01 -10.52 -7.60
N LEU A 256 22.29 -10.30 -7.29
CA LEU A 256 23.10 -9.20 -7.82
C LEU A 256 23.29 -9.31 -9.34
N ILE A 257 23.44 -10.53 -9.88
CA ILE A 257 23.53 -10.76 -11.33
C ILE A 257 22.17 -10.55 -12.03
N MET A 258 21.09 -11.01 -11.41
CA MET A 258 19.74 -10.87 -11.94
C MET A 258 19.24 -9.42 -11.87
N PHE A 259 19.63 -8.66 -10.84
CA PHE A 259 19.17 -7.30 -10.57
C PHE A 259 20.33 -6.34 -10.26
N PRO A 260 21.25 -6.09 -11.22
CA PRO A 260 22.42 -5.26 -10.98
C PRO A 260 22.07 -3.81 -10.61
N GLY A 261 20.91 -3.32 -11.05
CA GLY A 261 20.41 -1.99 -10.71
C GLY A 261 19.97 -1.79 -9.26
N VAL A 262 20.04 -2.82 -8.40
CA VAL A 262 19.79 -2.68 -6.96
C VAL A 262 20.97 -2.07 -6.23
N LEU A 263 22.21 -2.41 -6.61
CA LEU A 263 23.39 -2.17 -5.79
C LEU A 263 23.62 -0.68 -5.50
N LEU A 264 23.80 0.14 -6.54
CA LEU A 264 24.14 1.55 -6.34
C LEU A 264 23.04 2.36 -5.64
N PRO A 265 21.74 2.24 -6.03
CA PRO A 265 20.68 2.95 -5.32
C PRO A 265 20.50 2.48 -3.87
N LEU A 266 20.81 1.20 -3.58
CA LEU A 266 20.82 0.69 -2.21
C LEU A 266 21.95 1.32 -1.39
N LEU A 267 23.18 1.35 -1.92
CA LEU A 267 24.32 1.97 -1.24
C LEU A 267 24.10 3.46 -0.98
N ASP A 268 23.51 4.18 -1.95
CA ASP A 268 23.12 5.59 -1.79
C ASP A 268 22.12 5.79 -0.63
N LYS A 269 21.04 4.99 -0.59
CA LYS A 269 20.09 4.98 0.55
C LYS A 269 20.75 4.58 1.87
N CYS A 270 21.77 3.74 1.80
CA CYS A 270 22.57 3.36 2.96
C CYS A 270 23.57 4.43 3.38
N SER A 271 23.82 5.45 2.55
CA SER A 271 24.86 6.47 2.70
C SER A 271 26.28 5.87 2.72
N VAL A 272 26.49 4.85 1.89
CA VAL A 272 27.75 4.12 1.74
C VAL A 272 28.32 4.38 0.36
N GLN A 273 29.63 4.62 0.28
CA GLN A 273 30.31 4.80 -1.00
C GLN A 273 30.85 3.45 -1.51
N PRO A 274 30.58 3.08 -2.77
CA PRO A 274 31.20 1.92 -3.38
C PRO A 274 32.71 2.14 -3.54
N ASP A 275 33.48 1.06 -3.56
CA ASP A 275 34.91 1.12 -3.88
C ASP A 275 35.16 1.50 -5.35
N SER A 276 36.44 1.69 -5.70
CA SER A 276 36.85 2.12 -7.04
C SER A 276 36.59 1.07 -8.12
N ARG A 277 36.64 -0.23 -7.79
CA ARG A 277 36.35 -1.33 -8.73
C ARG A 277 34.86 -1.28 -9.10
N VAL A 278 33.97 -1.23 -8.11
CA VAL A 278 32.52 -1.16 -8.33
C VAL A 278 32.14 0.12 -9.08
N SER A 279 32.70 1.27 -8.67
CA SER A 279 32.38 2.57 -9.27
C SER A 279 32.81 2.71 -10.73
N SER A 280 33.87 1.99 -11.14
CA SER A 280 34.38 2.04 -12.52
C SER A 280 33.84 0.91 -13.40
N HIS A 281 33.33 -0.18 -12.80
CA HIS A 281 32.90 -1.34 -13.56
C HIS A 281 31.55 -1.12 -14.27
N PRO A 282 31.44 -1.35 -15.60
CA PRO A 282 30.22 -1.07 -16.36
C PRO A 282 28.98 -1.85 -15.90
N PHE A 283 29.16 -3.02 -15.29
CA PHE A 283 28.06 -3.93 -14.94
C PHE A 283 27.07 -3.31 -13.96
N PHE A 284 27.54 -2.69 -12.87
CA PHE A 284 26.70 -2.05 -11.86
C PHE A 284 26.40 -0.57 -12.16
N THR A 285 27.09 0.02 -13.14
CA THR A 285 26.93 1.42 -13.54
C THR A 285 26.12 1.51 -14.84
N THR A 286 26.76 1.76 -15.98
CA THR A 286 26.08 2.07 -17.25
C THR A 286 25.25 0.89 -17.78
N LYS A 287 25.75 -0.35 -17.72
CA LYS A 287 24.99 -1.52 -18.22
C LYS A 287 23.78 -1.82 -17.34
N ALA A 288 23.89 -1.67 -16.02
CA ALA A 288 22.75 -1.81 -15.12
C ALA A 288 21.62 -0.87 -15.53
N MET A 289 21.93 0.43 -15.70
CA MET A 289 20.97 1.46 -16.10
C MET A 289 20.34 1.17 -17.47
N MET A 290 21.14 0.77 -18.47
CA MET A 290 20.64 0.49 -19.82
C MET A 290 19.77 -0.77 -19.89
N SER A 291 20.01 -1.75 -19.02
CA SER A 291 19.25 -3.01 -19.01
C SER A 291 17.97 -2.97 -18.16
N GLN A 292 17.70 -1.84 -17.50
CA GLN A 292 16.59 -1.70 -16.56
C GLN A 292 15.38 -1.04 -17.21
N SER A 293 14.31 -1.82 -17.43
CA SER A 293 13.04 -1.27 -17.90
C SER A 293 12.35 -0.43 -16.81
N PRO A 294 11.43 0.49 -17.16
CA PRO A 294 10.65 1.25 -16.16
C PRO A 294 9.89 0.36 -15.17
N SER A 295 9.37 -0.78 -15.66
CA SER A 295 8.66 -1.75 -14.81
C SER A 295 9.59 -2.41 -13.79
N LEU A 296 10.79 -2.80 -14.21
CA LEU A 296 11.79 -3.35 -13.30
C LEU A 296 12.28 -2.29 -12.30
N SER A 297 12.48 -1.05 -12.74
CA SER A 297 12.82 0.08 -11.87
C SER A 297 11.82 0.25 -10.72
N GLN A 298 10.52 0.13 -10.99
CA GLN A 298 9.50 0.19 -9.95
C GLN A 298 9.68 -0.93 -8.90
N LEU A 299 9.90 -2.18 -9.34
CA LEU A 299 10.11 -3.31 -8.43
C LEU A 299 11.37 -3.16 -7.58
N ILE A 300 12.47 -2.71 -8.18
CA ILE A 300 13.73 -2.44 -7.49
C ILE A 300 13.52 -1.34 -6.44
N GLN A 301 12.86 -0.24 -6.81
CA GLN A 301 12.63 0.86 -5.88
C GLN A 301 11.68 0.48 -4.75
N LEU A 302 10.63 -0.32 -5.01
CA LEU A 302 9.75 -0.89 -3.98
C LEU A 302 10.55 -1.68 -2.94
N TYR A 303 11.48 -2.52 -3.40
CA TYR A 303 12.33 -3.31 -2.53
C TYR A 303 13.28 -2.42 -1.71
N ILE A 304 14.01 -1.50 -2.36
CA ILE A 304 15.02 -0.66 -1.71
C ILE A 304 14.37 0.27 -0.67
N CYS A 305 13.32 1.01 -1.04
CA CYS A 305 12.63 1.93 -0.11
C CYS A 305 12.16 1.20 1.15
N ARG A 306 11.75 -0.06 1.02
CA ARG A 306 11.23 -0.84 2.13
C ARG A 306 12.33 -1.50 2.97
N ASN A 307 13.35 -2.07 2.32
CA ASN A 307 14.31 -2.97 2.97
C ASN A 307 15.68 -2.34 3.27
N TYR A 308 16.01 -1.13 2.80
CA TYR A 308 17.38 -0.59 2.96
C TYR A 308 17.88 -0.54 4.41
N HIS A 309 16.99 -0.35 5.39
CA HIS A 309 17.35 -0.35 6.81
C HIS A 309 17.92 -1.69 7.28
N LEU A 310 17.47 -2.82 6.71
CA LEU A 310 17.97 -4.15 7.05
C LEU A 310 19.44 -4.32 6.63
N TRP A 311 19.85 -3.63 5.56
CA TRP A 311 21.25 -3.64 5.12
C TRP A 311 22.18 -2.83 6.02
N LYS A 312 21.64 -1.97 6.90
CA LYS A 312 22.44 -1.25 7.90
C LYS A 312 22.72 -2.05 9.16
N GLU A 313 22.17 -3.26 9.27
CA GLU A 313 22.45 -4.16 10.39
C GLU A 313 23.91 -4.67 10.34
N CYS A 314 24.43 -5.08 11.48
CA CYS A 314 25.84 -5.44 11.64
C CYS A 314 26.25 -6.56 10.66
N GLY A 315 27.37 -6.38 9.97
CA GLY A 315 27.95 -7.38 9.06
C GLY A 315 27.27 -7.51 7.68
N MET A 316 26.10 -6.90 7.46
CA MET A 316 25.35 -7.01 6.20
C MET A 316 26.06 -6.33 5.03
N LEU A 317 26.63 -5.13 5.24
CA LEU A 317 27.38 -4.41 4.21
C LEU A 317 28.71 -5.09 3.88
N ASP A 318 29.43 -5.58 4.88
CA ASP A 318 30.69 -6.32 4.67
C ASP A 318 30.44 -7.65 3.93
N TRP A 319 29.29 -8.29 4.20
CA TRP A 319 28.82 -9.45 3.44
C TRP A 319 28.44 -9.10 2.00
N LEU A 320 27.76 -7.97 1.80
CA LEU A 320 27.42 -7.46 0.47
C LEU A 320 28.67 -7.17 -0.36
N GLU A 321 29.65 -6.45 0.21
CA GLU A 321 30.90 -6.06 -0.47
C GLU A 321 31.65 -7.29 -1.01
N ARG A 322 31.85 -8.32 -0.16
CA ARG A 322 32.51 -9.57 -0.56
C ARG A 322 31.82 -10.26 -1.73
N ASN A 323 30.49 -10.33 -1.70
CA ASN A 323 29.72 -10.98 -2.78
C ASN A 323 29.69 -10.13 -4.06
N VAL A 324 29.73 -8.80 -3.95
CA VAL A 324 29.84 -7.91 -5.10
C VAL A 324 31.15 -8.14 -5.86
N HIS A 325 32.28 -8.32 -5.17
CA HIS A 325 33.56 -8.65 -5.83
C HIS A 325 33.51 -9.99 -6.56
N VAL A 326 32.94 -11.02 -5.95
CA VAL A 326 32.75 -12.33 -6.60
C VAL A 326 31.87 -12.21 -7.84
N VAL A 327 30.80 -11.40 -7.79
CA VAL A 327 29.96 -11.15 -8.97
C VAL A 327 30.74 -10.45 -10.08
N LEU A 328 31.59 -9.49 -9.74
CA LEU A 328 32.45 -8.84 -10.73
C LEU A 328 33.42 -9.83 -11.39
N ASP A 329 34.04 -10.70 -10.61
CA ASP A 329 34.93 -11.75 -11.14
C ASP A 329 34.16 -12.66 -12.14
N ARG A 330 32.95 -13.10 -11.79
CA ARG A 330 32.09 -13.91 -12.69
C ARG A 330 31.70 -13.17 -13.97
N VAL A 331 31.46 -11.87 -13.88
CA VAL A 331 31.13 -11.04 -15.05
C VAL A 331 32.35 -10.88 -15.96
N ASP A 332 33.53 -10.64 -15.39
CA ASP A 332 34.81 -10.53 -16.11
C ASP A 332 35.15 -11.86 -16.81
N GLU A 333 34.84 -13.00 -16.17
CA GLU A 333 34.98 -14.35 -16.70
C GLU A 333 33.90 -14.74 -17.74
N CYS A 334 32.97 -13.83 -18.07
CA CYS A 334 31.90 -14.04 -19.04
C CYS A 334 30.99 -15.23 -18.69
N ASP A 335 30.66 -15.40 -17.40
CA ASP A 335 29.72 -16.43 -16.92
C ASP A 335 28.40 -16.42 -17.72
N GLN A 336 28.02 -17.59 -18.25
CA GLN A 336 26.81 -17.80 -19.02
C GLN A 336 25.55 -17.33 -18.26
N PHE A 337 25.51 -17.49 -16.94
CA PHE A 337 24.37 -17.08 -16.12
C PHE A 337 24.10 -15.57 -16.21
N VAL A 338 25.15 -14.74 -16.40
CA VAL A 338 25.02 -13.29 -16.57
C VAL A 338 24.24 -12.96 -17.84
N ALA A 339 24.57 -13.62 -18.95
CA ALA A 339 23.87 -13.45 -20.23
C ALA A 339 22.42 -13.94 -20.15
N GLU A 340 22.17 -15.07 -19.47
CA GLU A 340 20.81 -15.58 -19.23
C GLU A 340 19.94 -14.60 -18.43
N CYS A 341 20.51 -14.00 -17.37
CA CYS A 341 19.83 -13.00 -16.56
C CYS A 341 19.50 -11.74 -17.35
N GLU A 342 20.40 -11.27 -18.22
CA GLU A 342 20.14 -10.14 -19.10
C GLU A 342 18.94 -10.40 -20.03
N GLU A 343 18.87 -11.59 -20.64
CA GLU A 343 17.77 -11.96 -21.52
C GLU A 343 16.45 -12.14 -20.75
N LYS A 344 16.49 -12.74 -19.55
CA LYS A 344 15.34 -12.80 -18.65
C LYS A 344 14.80 -11.40 -18.35
N ARG A 345 15.66 -10.43 -18.04
CA ARG A 345 15.25 -9.04 -17.80
C ARG A 345 14.53 -8.43 -19.00
N LYS A 346 15.10 -8.57 -20.20
CA LYS A 346 14.51 -8.04 -21.46
C LYS A 346 13.14 -8.63 -21.74
N ARG A 347 12.94 -9.93 -21.47
CA ARG A 347 11.69 -10.63 -21.78
C ARG A 347 10.59 -10.43 -20.74
N ARG A 348 10.93 -10.36 -19.45
CA ARG A 348 9.94 -10.50 -18.36
C ARG A 348 9.38 -9.18 -17.82
N TYR A 349 10.11 -8.07 -17.90
CA TYR A 349 9.70 -6.79 -17.28
C TYR A 349 9.25 -5.74 -18.30
N GLN A 350 8.49 -6.14 -19.32
CA GLN A 350 8.09 -5.24 -20.42
C GLN A 350 7.01 -4.22 -20.00
N LYS A 351 6.02 -4.64 -19.22
CA LYS A 351 4.92 -3.79 -18.73
C LYS A 351 4.61 -4.14 -17.28
N THR A 352 4.32 -3.12 -16.47
CA THR A 352 3.91 -3.32 -15.08
C THR A 352 2.48 -3.86 -15.01
N PRO A 353 2.26 -5.05 -14.41
CA PRO A 353 0.93 -5.60 -14.22
C PRO A 353 0.05 -4.75 -13.31
N ARG A 354 -1.28 -4.87 -13.48
CA ARG A 354 -2.26 -4.02 -12.78
C ARG A 354 -2.24 -4.21 -11.27
N ASN A 355 -2.05 -5.43 -10.77
CA ASN A 355 -1.91 -5.69 -9.33
C ASN A 355 -0.65 -5.02 -8.73
N ILE A 356 0.45 -4.97 -9.47
CA ILE A 356 1.65 -4.23 -9.06
C ILE A 356 1.39 -2.72 -9.04
N LEU A 357 0.67 -2.18 -10.02
CA LEU A 357 0.25 -0.77 -9.99
C LEU A 357 -0.64 -0.46 -8.78
N ARG A 358 -1.60 -1.35 -8.44
CA ARG A 358 -2.40 -1.23 -7.20
C ARG A 358 -1.52 -1.25 -5.95
N HIS A 359 -0.53 -2.15 -5.90
CA HIS A 359 0.40 -2.22 -4.79
C HIS A 359 1.17 -0.90 -4.62
N ILE A 360 1.65 -0.30 -5.71
CA ILE A 360 2.36 0.99 -5.67
C ILE A 360 1.44 2.09 -5.12
N ILE A 361 0.21 2.19 -5.63
CA ILE A 361 -0.78 3.19 -5.19
C ILE A 361 -1.10 3.02 -3.71
N LEU A 362 -1.40 1.80 -3.27
CA LEU A 362 -1.78 1.52 -1.89
C LEU A 362 -0.62 1.60 -0.90
N SER A 363 0.59 1.29 -1.33
CA SER A 363 1.80 1.40 -0.48
C SER A 363 2.22 2.84 -0.26
N ASP A 364 1.84 3.77 -1.15
CA ASP A 364 2.02 5.21 -0.98
C ASP A 364 3.48 5.61 -0.66
N MET A 365 4.43 4.97 -1.34
CA MET A 365 5.86 5.28 -1.20
C MET A 365 6.24 6.45 -2.10
N LYS A 366 6.71 7.54 -1.50
CA LYS A 366 6.99 8.82 -2.19
C LYS A 366 7.95 8.67 -3.38
N GLU A 367 8.92 7.76 -3.29
CA GLU A 367 9.91 7.53 -4.34
C GLU A 367 9.45 6.62 -5.47
N VAL A 368 8.31 5.93 -5.33
CA VAL A 368 7.80 4.98 -6.34
C VAL A 368 6.50 5.52 -6.93
N LYS A 369 6.55 5.94 -8.19
CA LYS A 369 5.37 6.43 -8.90
C LYS A 369 4.77 5.35 -9.79
N ALA A 370 3.45 5.22 -9.75
CA ALA A 370 2.71 4.39 -10.68
C ALA A 370 2.71 5.04 -12.08
N THR A 371 3.42 4.44 -13.02
CA THR A 371 3.40 4.86 -14.43
C THR A 371 2.19 4.22 -15.10
N LEU A 372 1.10 4.96 -15.17
CA LEU A 372 -0.11 4.53 -15.89
C LEU A 372 0.07 4.78 -17.38
N THR A 373 -0.26 3.79 -18.21
CA THR A 373 -0.44 3.99 -19.64
C THR A 373 -1.82 4.59 -19.92
N GLU A 374 -1.98 5.26 -21.07
CA GLU A 374 -3.24 5.92 -21.50
C GLU A 374 -4.47 4.99 -21.50
N ASP A 375 -4.27 3.67 -21.51
CA ASP A 375 -5.31 2.63 -21.37
C ASP A 375 -6.04 2.63 -19.99
N SER A 376 -5.70 3.53 -19.07
CA SER A 376 -6.36 3.64 -17.77
C SER A 376 -7.64 4.47 -17.91
N GLU A 377 -8.77 3.81 -18.19
CA GLU A 377 -10.05 4.44 -18.59
C GLU A 377 -10.76 5.33 -17.53
N GLY A 378 -10.11 5.77 -16.46
CA GLY A 378 -10.73 6.65 -15.47
C GLY A 378 -9.80 7.15 -14.35
N PRO A 379 -10.26 8.09 -13.51
CA PRO A 379 -9.49 8.57 -12.37
C PRO A 379 -9.22 7.44 -11.37
N ILE A 380 -8.04 7.44 -10.74
CA ILE A 380 -7.72 6.52 -9.65
C ILE A 380 -8.47 6.97 -8.41
N LEU A 381 -9.36 6.12 -7.92
CA LEU A 381 -10.13 6.38 -6.71
C LEU A 381 -9.56 5.58 -5.54
N SER A 382 -9.48 6.22 -4.38
CA SER A 382 -8.96 5.64 -3.14
C SER A 382 -9.72 4.39 -2.67
N TYR A 383 -11.05 4.36 -2.85
CA TYR A 383 -11.89 3.24 -2.43
C TYR A 383 -11.86 2.05 -3.40
N ASP A 384 -11.40 2.25 -4.64
CA ASP A 384 -11.31 1.19 -5.66
C ASP A 384 -10.19 1.50 -6.68
N PRO A 385 -8.90 1.38 -6.28
CA PRO A 385 -7.79 1.74 -7.14
C PRO A 385 -7.64 0.73 -8.28
N LEU A 386 -7.72 1.22 -9.51
CA LEU A 386 -7.54 0.45 -10.75
C LEU A 386 -8.39 -0.84 -10.77
N PRO A 387 -9.72 -0.80 -10.79
CA PRO A 387 -10.58 -2.00 -10.76
C PRO A 387 -10.25 -3.00 -11.89
N PRO A 388 -10.40 -4.33 -11.72
CA PRO A 388 -10.12 -5.32 -12.78
C PRO A 388 -10.84 -5.01 -14.10
N LEU A 389 -10.25 -5.39 -15.24
CA LEU A 389 -10.87 -5.16 -16.56
C LEU A 389 -12.14 -6.01 -16.74
N ASP A 390 -12.15 -7.19 -16.13
CA ASP A 390 -13.27 -8.13 -16.08
C ASP A 390 -14.12 -7.96 -14.80
N SER A 391 -14.26 -6.72 -14.34
CA SER A 391 -15.04 -6.37 -13.14
C SER A 391 -16.49 -6.86 -13.21
N VAL A 392 -16.96 -7.48 -12.13
CA VAL A 392 -18.37 -7.79 -11.88
C VAL A 392 -18.91 -6.72 -10.93
N ASN A 393 -19.49 -5.66 -11.50
CA ASN A 393 -19.96 -4.50 -10.75
C ASN A 393 -21.44 -4.62 -10.40
N LEU A 394 -21.77 -4.43 -9.12
CA LEU A 394 -23.15 -4.25 -8.66
C LEU A 394 -23.65 -2.82 -8.95
N TYR A 395 -22.73 -1.86 -9.00
CA TYR A 395 -23.02 -0.45 -9.22
C TYR A 395 -22.37 0.04 -10.51
N VAL A 396 -23.14 0.77 -11.32
CA VAL A 396 -22.60 1.47 -12.49
C VAL A 396 -22.29 2.91 -12.10
N ARG A 397 -21.04 3.33 -12.32
CA ARG A 397 -20.62 4.71 -12.12
C ARG A 397 -21.30 5.60 -13.17
N PRO A 398 -21.94 6.72 -12.80
CA PRO A 398 -22.44 7.69 -13.77
C PRO A 398 -21.30 8.21 -14.65
N GLN A 399 -21.47 8.21 -15.97
CA GLN A 399 -20.47 8.78 -16.89
C GLN A 399 -20.72 10.29 -17.07
N GLN A 400 -19.74 11.14 -16.75
CA GLN A 400 -19.75 12.53 -17.21
C GLN A 400 -19.14 12.66 -18.61
N PRO A 401 -19.64 13.58 -19.45
CA PRO A 401 -18.99 13.92 -20.71
C PRO A 401 -17.56 14.45 -20.43
N LYS A 402 -16.57 13.79 -21.02
CA LYS A 402 -15.14 14.10 -20.88
C LYS A 402 -14.82 15.51 -21.42
N MET A 403 -14.80 16.53 -20.57
CA MET A 403 -14.06 17.77 -20.86
C MET A 403 -12.60 17.57 -20.41
N TYR A 404 -11.72 17.11 -21.30
CA TYR A 404 -10.29 17.03 -21.02
C TYR A 404 -9.49 17.71 -22.13
N GLU A 405 -9.05 18.94 -21.87
CA GLU A 405 -7.79 19.46 -22.40
C GLU A 405 -6.68 19.18 -21.39
N HIS A 406 -5.52 18.75 -21.91
CA HIS A 406 -4.25 18.43 -21.25
C HIS A 406 -4.15 18.69 -19.74
N SER A 407 -4.42 17.67 -18.91
CA SER A 407 -4.23 17.74 -17.45
C SER A 407 -3.17 16.74 -16.97
N ASN A 408 -2.30 17.20 -16.08
CA ASN A 408 -1.20 16.44 -15.51
C ASN A 408 -1.72 15.34 -14.57
N VAL A 409 -1.03 14.21 -14.39
CA VAL A 409 -1.49 13.06 -13.56
C VAL A 409 -1.83 13.48 -12.12
N PHE A 410 -1.05 14.43 -11.58
CA PHE A 410 -1.32 15.04 -10.28
C PHE A 410 -2.63 15.84 -10.28
N THR A 411 -2.91 16.60 -11.34
CA THR A 411 -4.16 17.35 -11.48
C THR A 411 -5.36 16.41 -11.62
N VAL A 412 -5.20 15.26 -12.28
CA VAL A 412 -6.26 14.24 -12.37
C VAL A 412 -6.51 13.58 -11.01
N PHE A 413 -5.46 13.28 -10.24
CA PHE A 413 -5.58 12.76 -8.87
C PHE A 413 -6.23 13.77 -7.92
N PHE A 414 -5.74 15.01 -7.87
CA PHE A 414 -6.35 16.06 -7.03
C PHE A 414 -7.75 16.42 -7.50
N ARG A 415 -8.04 16.47 -8.81
CA ARG A 415 -9.42 16.68 -9.28
C ARG A 415 -10.32 15.51 -8.93
N SER A 416 -9.82 14.28 -8.92
CA SER A 416 -10.61 13.12 -8.46
C SER A 416 -10.97 13.15 -6.97
N LEU A 417 -10.34 14.05 -6.21
CA LEU A 417 -10.51 14.20 -4.76
C LEU A 417 -11.11 15.57 -4.38
N LEU A 418 -10.90 16.63 -5.19
CA LEU A 418 -11.31 18.02 -5.01
C LEU A 418 -11.56 18.73 -6.38
N PRO A 419 -12.82 19.04 -6.76
CA PRO A 419 -13.24 19.50 -8.11
C PRO A 419 -12.83 20.92 -8.38
N ASN A 420 -12.93 21.73 -7.34
CA ASN A 420 -12.69 23.16 -7.40
C ASN A 420 -11.18 23.44 -7.48
N PHE A 421 -10.34 22.40 -7.47
CA PHE A 421 -8.92 22.52 -7.68
C PHE A 421 -8.62 22.76 -9.18
N ASN A 422 -8.49 24.03 -9.52
CA ASN A 422 -7.92 24.45 -10.79
C ASN A 422 -6.56 25.11 -10.54
N ILE A 423 -5.48 24.46 -10.97
CA ILE A 423 -4.11 25.02 -10.90
C ILE A 423 -4.00 26.36 -11.65
N ASN A 424 -4.95 26.64 -12.54
CA ASN A 424 -5.02 27.86 -13.34
C ASN A 424 -5.96 28.93 -12.75
N GLU A 425 -6.60 28.72 -11.60
CA GLU A 425 -7.39 29.78 -10.95
C GLU A 425 -6.47 30.68 -10.11
N PRO A 426 -6.46 32.01 -10.34
CA PRO A 426 -5.73 32.93 -9.49
C PRO A 426 -6.34 32.91 -8.08
N ALA A 427 -5.51 32.63 -7.07
CA ALA A 427 -5.93 32.68 -5.68
C ALA A 427 -6.59 34.04 -5.38
N PRO A 428 -7.68 34.09 -4.59
CA PRO A 428 -8.32 35.35 -4.24
C PRO A 428 -7.28 36.30 -3.63
N ALA A 429 -7.28 37.54 -4.12
CA ALA A 429 -6.37 38.58 -3.67
C ALA A 429 -6.57 38.80 -2.17
N VAL A 430 -5.60 38.36 -1.38
CA VAL A 430 -5.47 38.81 0.01
C VAL A 430 -4.94 40.24 -0.11
N ASP A 431 -5.83 41.19 0.17
CA ASP A 431 -5.51 42.61 0.17
C ASP A 431 -4.42 42.88 1.22
N GLY A 432 -3.30 43.45 0.80
CA GLY A 432 -2.20 43.84 1.67
C GLY A 432 -0.88 43.13 1.41
N LEU A 433 -0.12 43.60 0.42
CA LEU A 433 1.29 43.98 0.54
C LEU A 433 1.78 44.50 -0.82
N GLN A 434 1.79 45.83 -0.96
CA GLN A 434 2.58 46.50 -1.99
C GLN A 434 4.06 46.23 -1.71
N LEU A 435 4.71 45.48 -2.58
CA LEU A 435 6.16 45.54 -2.75
C LEU A 435 6.44 45.86 -4.22
N MET A 436 6.88 47.10 -4.41
CA MET A 436 7.56 47.57 -5.61
C MET A 436 8.68 46.59 -5.99
N ASN A 437 8.80 46.25 -7.27
CA ASN A 437 10.11 46.06 -7.87
C ASN A 437 10.07 46.38 -9.36
N ASP A 438 10.86 47.40 -9.67
CA ASP A 438 11.23 47.89 -10.99
C ASP A 438 12.67 47.40 -11.21
N ALA A 439 12.90 46.46 -12.13
CA ALA A 439 14.19 46.17 -12.78
C ALA A 439 14.08 44.90 -13.64
N GLY A 440 14.36 45.03 -14.94
CA GLY A 440 14.21 43.97 -15.92
C GLY A 440 15.32 42.92 -15.98
N GLY A 441 14.99 41.82 -16.69
CA GLY A 441 15.94 40.88 -17.30
C GLY A 441 15.83 39.43 -16.81
N GLY A 442 15.05 38.59 -17.50
CA GLY A 442 15.11 37.13 -17.35
C GLY A 442 13.78 36.36 -17.44
N GLU A 443 12.97 36.59 -18.48
CA GLU A 443 11.55 36.17 -18.54
C GLU A 443 11.29 34.64 -18.47
N GLU A 444 12.26 33.76 -18.77
CA GLU A 444 12.02 32.30 -18.76
C GLU A 444 12.31 31.63 -17.40
N ALA A 445 13.17 32.21 -16.56
CA ALA A 445 13.52 31.65 -15.24
C ALA A 445 12.58 32.13 -14.13
N GLU A 446 12.12 33.38 -14.20
CA GLU A 446 11.15 33.93 -13.25
C GLU A 446 9.74 33.33 -13.43
N GLY A 447 9.32 33.05 -14.66
CA GLY A 447 8.02 32.40 -14.93
C GLY A 447 7.91 31.00 -14.34
N ALA A 448 8.99 30.21 -14.38
CA ALA A 448 9.04 28.87 -13.77
C ALA A 448 9.11 28.92 -12.24
N ALA A 449 9.76 29.94 -11.67
CA ALA A 449 9.80 30.16 -10.23
C ALA A 449 8.44 30.64 -9.70
N ALA A 450 7.80 31.60 -10.38
CA ALA A 450 6.46 32.09 -10.06
C ALA A 450 5.42 30.96 -10.14
N ALA A 451 5.43 30.16 -11.21
CA ALA A 451 4.52 29.01 -11.34
C ALA A 451 4.72 27.95 -10.24
N ARG A 452 5.96 27.74 -9.74
CA ARG A 452 6.23 26.85 -8.61
C ARG A 452 5.74 27.41 -7.28
N VAL A 453 5.85 28.72 -7.08
CA VAL A 453 5.36 29.42 -5.88
C VAL A 453 3.83 29.44 -5.86
N ASP A 454 3.19 29.71 -7.00
CA ASP A 454 1.73 29.68 -7.15
C ASP A 454 1.18 28.27 -6.94
N LEU A 455 1.87 27.25 -7.47
CA LEU A 455 1.52 25.84 -7.21
C LEU A 455 1.66 25.48 -5.73
N ALA A 456 2.76 25.87 -5.08
CA ALA A 456 2.98 25.58 -3.67
C ALA A 456 1.90 26.25 -2.80
N ARG A 457 1.57 27.50 -3.08
CA ARG A 457 0.50 28.25 -2.39
C ARG A 457 -0.88 27.62 -2.62
N SER A 458 -1.17 27.18 -3.85
CA SER A 458 -2.40 26.47 -4.20
C SER A 458 -2.53 25.15 -3.43
N VAL A 459 -1.45 24.39 -3.31
CA VAL A 459 -1.41 23.13 -2.53
C VAL A 459 -1.59 23.39 -1.03
N THR A 460 -0.95 24.41 -0.46
CA THR A 460 -1.14 24.74 0.96
C THR A 460 -2.59 25.15 1.25
N SER A 461 -3.16 26.02 0.43
CA SER A 461 -4.57 26.42 0.54
C SER A 461 -5.52 25.22 0.42
N LEU A 462 -5.15 24.23 -0.40
CA LEU A 462 -5.91 22.99 -0.54
C LEU A 462 -5.91 22.16 0.74
N LEU A 463 -4.72 21.99 1.34
CA LEU A 463 -4.55 21.23 2.58
C LEU A 463 -5.30 21.88 3.75
N ASP A 464 -5.32 23.22 3.81
CA ASP A 464 -6.07 23.95 4.84
C ASP A 464 -7.59 23.79 4.65
N ALA A 465 -8.11 23.93 3.43
CA ALA A 465 -9.52 23.67 3.14
C ALA A 465 -9.92 22.22 3.46
N MET A 466 -9.01 21.26 3.23
CA MET A 466 -9.23 19.86 3.63
C MET A 466 -9.27 19.69 5.16
N ARG A 467 -8.42 20.39 5.91
CA ARG A 467 -8.43 20.34 7.38
C ARG A 467 -9.73 20.92 7.93
N ASP A 468 -10.20 22.04 7.40
CA ASP A 468 -11.47 22.66 7.80
C ASP A 468 -12.67 21.75 7.50
N LEU A 469 -12.67 21.11 6.33
CA LEU A 469 -13.66 20.12 5.96
C LEU A 469 -13.66 18.93 6.96
N LEU A 470 -12.48 18.38 7.27
CA LEU A 470 -12.35 17.24 8.17
C LEU A 470 -12.78 17.58 9.60
N ALA A 471 -12.67 18.85 10.03
CA ALA A 471 -13.20 19.31 11.30
C ALA A 471 -14.74 19.18 11.41
N ASN A 472 -15.45 19.14 10.28
CA ASN A 472 -16.91 18.95 10.25
C ASN A 472 -17.37 17.49 10.36
N VAL A 473 -16.42 16.54 10.44
CA VAL A 473 -16.71 15.11 10.59
C VAL A 473 -17.08 14.79 12.04
N ARG A 474 -18.36 14.50 12.29
CA ARG A 474 -18.92 14.24 13.62
C ARG A 474 -19.01 12.74 13.86
N LEU A 475 -17.93 12.14 14.34
CA LEU A 475 -17.87 10.69 14.64
C LEU A 475 -18.01 10.34 16.12
N GLN A 476 -18.17 11.33 16.99
CA GLN A 476 -18.35 11.21 18.43
C GLN A 476 -19.72 11.77 18.84
N PRO A 477 -20.45 11.15 19.78
CA PRO A 477 -21.34 11.90 20.64
C PRO A 477 -20.50 12.71 21.63
N ASP A 478 -20.80 14.00 21.80
CA ASP A 478 -20.16 14.85 22.82
C ASP A 478 -20.39 14.21 24.20
N ILE A 479 -19.33 13.65 24.79
CA ILE A 479 -19.31 13.33 26.22
C ILE A 479 -18.47 14.45 26.85
N PRO A 480 -19.07 15.34 27.67
CA PRO A 480 -18.33 16.33 28.40
C PRO A 480 -17.21 15.65 29.17
N ASN A 481 -16.02 16.22 29.10
CA ASN A 481 -14.90 15.82 29.92
C ASN A 481 -15.29 16.15 31.37
N ASP A 482 -15.62 15.16 32.21
CA ASP A 482 -15.81 15.32 33.66
C ASP A 482 -14.44 15.56 34.34
N ALA A 483 -13.71 16.53 33.82
CA ALA A 483 -12.47 17.05 34.37
C ALA A 483 -12.68 18.53 34.67
N ASP A 484 -13.78 18.85 35.35
CA ASP A 484 -14.08 20.12 36.02
C ASP A 484 -15.25 19.86 36.99
N VAL A 485 -15.02 18.99 37.98
CA VAL A 485 -15.75 19.08 39.25
C VAL A 485 -14.69 19.37 40.30
N ASP A 486 -14.58 20.66 40.62
CA ASP A 486 -13.87 21.16 41.79
C ASP A 486 -14.40 20.43 43.04
N GLU A 487 -13.64 19.47 43.58
CA GLU A 487 -13.77 19.07 44.98
C GLU A 487 -12.89 20.00 45.83
N ASP A 488 -13.32 21.27 45.90
CA ASP A 488 -13.12 22.12 47.07
C ASP A 488 -14.51 22.45 47.63
N SER A 489 -14.98 21.63 48.56
CA SER A 489 -15.85 22.11 49.65
C SER A 489 -15.80 21.14 50.83
N GLU A 490 -15.42 21.73 51.96
CA GLU A 490 -15.36 21.19 53.31
C GLU A 490 -16.72 20.63 53.78
N ASP A 491 -16.70 19.47 54.44
CA ASP A 491 -17.20 19.25 55.82
C ASP A 491 -16.86 17.82 56.32
#